data_AF-A0A3M1ILF8-F1
#
_entry.id   AF-A0A3M1ILF8-F1
#
_cell.length_a   1.000
_cell.length_b   1.000
_cell.length_c   1.000
_cell.angle_alpha   90.00
_cell.angle_beta   90.00
_cell.angle_gamma   90.00
#
_symmetry.space_group_name_H-M   'P 1'
#
loop_
_entity.id
_entity.type
_entity.pdbx_description
1 polymer ?
#
loop_
_entity_poly.entity_id
_entity_poly.type
_entity_poly.pdbx_seq_one_letter_code
_entity_poly.pdbx_strand_id
1 'polypeptide(L)' 'MSGEDPIIAGMAGRYATALFELAQESGKVKQVEKDLETFGAMLAQSDDLQRLVRSPVFSAEEQQRALAAILAKAGIKGLT' A
#
# COMPACT_ATOMS: atom_id res chain seq x y z
N MET A 1 -26.69 8.72 -3.09
CA MET A 1 -25.54 9.47 -2.53
C MET A 1 -24.97 8.62 -1.40
N SER A 2 -24.00 7.77 -1.72
CA SER A 2 -23.38 6.84 -0.76
C SER A 2 -22.18 7.53 -0.14
N GLY A 3 -22.10 7.53 1.19
CA GLY A 3 -21.20 8.39 1.99
C GLY A 3 -19.73 8.30 1.59
N GLU A 4 -19.20 9.42 1.11
CA GLU A 4 -17.80 9.64 0.75
C GLU A 4 -16.91 9.69 2.00
N ASP A 5 -16.20 8.60 2.28
CA ASP A 5 -14.79 8.49 2.73
C ASP A 5 -14.13 9.62 3.56
N PRO A 6 -14.68 10.13 4.71
CA PRO A 6 -13.98 11.15 5.48
C PRO A 6 -12.99 10.54 6.48
N ILE A 7 -13.31 9.34 7.00
CA ILE A 7 -12.52 8.64 8.03
C ILE A 7 -11.27 8.02 7.43
N ILE A 8 -11.37 7.46 6.23
CA ILE A 8 -10.25 6.81 5.54
C ILE A 8 -9.20 7.85 5.14
N ALA A 9 -9.61 9.05 4.72
CA ALA A 9 -8.69 10.13 4.40
C ALA A 9 -7.81 10.55 5.60
N GLY A 10 -8.40 10.61 6.80
CA GLY A 10 -7.66 10.92 8.03
C GLY A 10 -6.68 9.83 8.47
N MET A 11 -7.07 8.55 8.32
CA MET A 11 -6.21 7.41 8.67
C MET A 11 -5.08 7.19 7.65
N ALA A 12 -5.39 7.31 6.35
CA ALA A 12 -4.40 7.22 5.28
C ALA A 12 -3.30 8.27 5.46
N GLY A 13 -3.68 9.52 5.79
CA GLY A 13 -2.72 10.58 6.08
C GLY A 13 -1.78 10.24 7.25
N ARG A 14 -2.30 9.67 8.34
CA ARG A 14 -1.47 9.26 9.50
C ARG A 14 -0.46 8.17 9.14
N TYR A 15 -0.87 7.15 8.39
CA TYR A 15 0.05 6.10 7.95
C TYR A 15 1.08 6.61 6.94
N ALA A 16 0.68 7.52 6.04
CA ALA A 16 1.60 8.15 5.10
C ALA A 16 2.66 8.99 5.82
N THR A 17 2.27 9.79 6.82
CA THR A 17 3.20 10.56 7.65
C THR A 17 4.17 9.66 8.40
N ALA A 18 3.68 8.61 9.08
CA ALA A 18 4.53 7.69 9.82
C ALA A 18 5.53 6.95 8.89
N LEU A 19 5.09 6.53 7.70
CA LEU A 19 5.97 5.92 6.71
C LEU A 19 7.04 6.90 6.21
N PHE A 20 6.65 8.16 5.96
CA PHE A 20 7.57 9.20 5.51
C PHE A 20 8.60 9.56 6.59
N GLU A 21 8.18 9.70 7.84
CA GLU A 21 9.06 9.92 9.00
C GLU A 21 10.07 8.78 9.13
N LEU A 22 9.61 7.52 9.13
CA LEU A 22 10.50 6.35 9.19
C LEU A 22 11.47 6.29 8.00
N ALA A 23 11.00 6.64 6.81
CA ALA A 23 11.83 6.70 5.61
C ALA A 23 12.91 7.80 5.69
N GLN A 24 12.57 8.96 6.27
CA GLN A 24 13.52 10.04 6.53
C GLN A 24 14.57 9.63 7.55
N GLU A 25 14.16 9.07 8.69
CA GLU A 25 15.06 8.58 9.74
C GLU A 25 16.01 7.50 9.21
N SER A 26 15.53 6.64 8.31
CA SER A 26 16.32 5.58 7.69
C SER A 26 17.15 6.04 6.48
N GLY A 27 17.04 7.30 6.04
CA GLY A 27 17.69 7.81 4.83
C GLY A 27 17.22 7.14 3.52
N LYS A 28 16.02 6.55 3.53
CA LYS A 28 15.45 5.72 2.45
C LYS A 28 14.32 6.39 1.67
N VAL A 29 14.09 7.70 1.84
CA VAL A 29 12.97 8.43 1.20
C VAL A 29 12.84 8.15 -0.30
N LYS A 30 13.94 8.26 -1.07
CA LYS A 30 13.93 7.99 -2.53
C LYS A 30 13.54 6.56 -2.88
N GLN A 31 13.93 5.59 -2.05
CA GLN A 31 13.57 4.19 -2.25
C GLN A 31 12.07 3.99 -2.00
N VAL A 32 11.54 4.57 -0.92
CA VAL A 32 10.11 4.48 -0.58
C VAL A 32 9.24 5.15 -1.63
N GLU A 33 9.65 6.32 -2.12
CA GLU A 33 8.98 7.01 -3.24
C GLU A 33 8.87 6.08 -4.46
N LYS A 34 9.99 5.52 -4.91
CA LYS A 34 10.02 4.59 -6.05
C LYS A 34 9.18 3.33 -5.82
N ASP A 35 9.21 2.79 -4.61
CA ASP A 35 8.42 1.60 -4.25
C ASP A 35 6.92 1.90 -4.28
N LEU A 36 6.49 3.07 -3.79
CA LEU A 36 5.10 3.52 -3.85
C LEU A 36 4.65 3.82 -5.27
N GLU A 37 5.47 4.44 -6.11
CA GLU A 37 5.19 4.65 -7.53
C GLU A 37 5.01 3.30 -8.25
N THR A 38 5.91 2.35 -8.00
CA THR A 38 5.84 1.00 -8.58
C THR A 38 4.56 0.30 -8.16
N PHE A 39 4.23 0.31 -6.86
CA PHE A 39 3.02 -0.31 -6.36
C PHE A 39 1.74 0.36 -6.89
N GLY A 40 1.72 1.69 -6.96
CA GLY A 40 0.63 2.46 -7.56
C GLY A 40 0.41 2.10 -9.02
N ALA A 41 1.49 1.95 -9.80
CA ALA A 41 1.42 1.52 -11.19
C ALA A 41 0.88 0.09 -11.32
N MET A 42 1.27 -0.83 -10.44
CA MET A 42 0.74 -2.21 -10.42
C MET A 42 -0.76 -2.23 -10.11
N LEU A 43 -1.21 -1.42 -9.14
CA LEU A 43 -2.62 -1.27 -8.82
C LEU A 43 -3.42 -0.67 -9.97
N ALA A 44 -2.85 0.27 -10.73
CA ALA A 44 -3.53 0.87 -11.88
C ALA A 44 -3.63 -0.07 -13.09
N GLN A 45 -2.71 -1.04 -13.19
CA GLN A 45 -2.63 -1.98 -14.33
C GLN A 45 -3.31 -3.33 -14.08
N SER A 46 -3.81 -3.59 -12.87
CA SER A 46 -4.38 -4.88 -12.50
C SER A 46 -5.71 -4.72 -11.75
N ASP A 47 -6.81 -4.97 -12.44
CA ASP A 47 -8.16 -5.01 -11.87
C ASP A 47 -8.27 -6.08 -10.77
N ASP A 48 -7.57 -7.21 -10.94
CA ASP A 48 -7.51 -8.27 -9.93
C ASP A 48 -6.82 -7.80 -8.64
N LEU A 49 -5.75 -7.02 -8.74
CA LEU A 49 -5.07 -6.45 -7.58
C LEU A 49 -5.94 -5.39 -6.90
N GLN A 50 -6.66 -4.56 -7.66
CA GLN A 50 -7.64 -3.64 -7.08
C GLN A 50 -8.77 -4.38 -6.37
N ARG A 51 -9.27 -5.47 -6.95
CA ARG A 51 -10.29 -6.32 -6.34
C ARG A 51 -9.76 -6.97 -5.07
N LEU A 52 -8.53 -7.47 -5.06
CA LEU A 52 -7.91 -8.08 -3.89
C LEU A 52 -7.90 -7.12 -2.69
N VAL A 53 -7.46 -5.86 -2.90
CA VAL A 53 -7.32 -4.88 -1.81
C VAL A 53 -8.64 -4.23 -1.36
N ARG A 54 -9.69 -4.24 -2.21
CA ARG A 54 -11.00 -3.65 -1.90
C ARG A 54 -12.07 -4.66 -1.51
N SER A 55 -11.88 -5.94 -1.85
CA SER A 55 -12.91 -6.96 -1.64
C SER A 55 -13.05 -7.32 -0.16
N PRO A 56 -14.26 -7.21 0.41
CA PRO A 56 -14.53 -7.65 1.78
C PRO A 56 -14.62 -9.18 1.91
N VAL A 57 -14.51 -9.92 0.80
CA VAL A 57 -14.65 -11.39 0.76
C VAL A 57 -13.37 -12.08 1.21
N PHE A 58 -12.21 -11.46 0.98
CA PHE A 58 -10.94 -12.03 1.41
C PHE A 58 -10.70 -11.70 2.88
N SER A 59 -10.24 -12.69 3.66
CA SER A 59 -9.81 -12.40 5.02
C SER A 59 -8.57 -11.49 5.02
N ALA A 60 -8.35 -10.77 6.12
CA ALA A 60 -7.15 -9.94 6.25
C ALA A 60 -5.85 -10.76 6.08
N GLU A 61 -5.84 -12.02 6.53
CA GLU A 61 -4.69 -12.91 6.40
C GLU A 61 -4.46 -13.39 4.96
N GLU A 62 -5.54 -13.60 4.20
CA GLU A 62 -5.46 -13.91 2.77
C GLU A 62 -4.95 -12.71 1.98
N GLN A 63 -5.49 -11.52 2.25
CA GLN A 63 -5.02 -10.27 1.64
C GLN A 63 -3.55 -10.04 1.96
N GLN A 64 -3.13 -10.19 3.22
CA GLN A 64 -1.75 -10.01 3.62
C GLN A 64 -0.80 -10.98 2.91
N ARG A 65 -1.15 -12.28 2.84
CA ARG A 65 -0.33 -13.29 2.15
C ARG A 65 -0.20 -13.02 0.66
N ALA A 66 -1.32 -12.70 0.00
CA ALA A 66 -1.33 -12.39 -1.42
C ALA A 66 -0.53 -11.12 -1.72
N LEU A 67 -0.72 -10.05 -0.93
CA LEU A 67 0.00 -8.80 -1.12
C LEU A 67 1.51 -8.96 -0.86
N ALA A 68 1.90 -9.72 0.17
CA ALA A 68 3.31 -10.01 0.46
C ALA A 68 4.00 -10.73 -0.71
N ALA A 69 3.34 -11.72 -1.32
CA ALA A 69 3.88 -12.43 -2.48
C ALA A 69 4.05 -11.50 -3.71
N ILE A 70 3.09 -10.61 -3.93
CA ILE A 70 3.12 -9.62 -5.02
C ILE A 70 4.25 -8.61 -4.81
N LEU A 71 4.36 -8.04 -3.61
CA LEU A 71 5.40 -7.07 -3.26
C LEU A 71 6.80 -7.69 -3.34
N ALA A 72 6.97 -8.93 -2.87
CA ALA A 72 8.23 -9.66 -3.00
C ALA A 72 8.65 -9.83 -4.47
N LYS A 73 7.69 -10.14 -5.36
CA LYS A 73 7.94 -10.26 -6.80
C LYS A 73 8.25 -8.92 -7.46
N ALA A 74 7.68 -7.82 -6.96
CA ALA A 74 7.97 -6.47 -7.38
C ALA A 74 9.31 -5.93 -6.84
N GLY A 75 9.96 -6.64 -5.91
CA GLY A 75 11.19 -6.21 -5.27
C GLY A 75 10.99 -5.19 -4.14
N ILE A 76 9.75 -4.96 -3.71
CA ILE A 76 9.41 -4.04 -2.63
C ILE A 76 9.58 -4.78 -1.30
N LYS A 77 10.60 -4.41 -0.54
CA LYS A 77 11.02 -5.11 0.70
C LYS A 77 10.60 -4.40 1.99
N GLY A 78 10.10 -3.17 1.91
CA GLY A 78 9.73 -2.37 3.08
C GLY A 78 10.94 -1.74 3.79
N LEU A 79 10.66 -1.11 4.94
CA LEU A 79 11.65 -0.34 5.71
C LEU A 79 12.27 -1.10 6.88
N THR A 80 11.70 -2.25 7.26
CA THR A 80 12.08 -3.07 8.43
C THR A 80 12.15 -4.55 8.06
#